data_AF-A0AAW1TRF5-F1
#
_entry.id   AF-A0AAW1TRF5-F1
#
_cell.length_a   1.000
_cell.length_b   1.000
_cell.length_c   1.000
_cell.angle_alpha   90.00
_cell.angle_beta   90.00
_cell.angle_gamma   90.00
#
_symmetry.space_group_name_H-M   'P 1'
#
loop_
_entity.id
_entity.type
_entity.pdbx_description
1 polymer ?
#
loop_
_entity_poly.entity_id
_entity_poly.type
_entity_poly.pdbx_seq_one_letter_code
_entity_poly.pdbx_strand_id
1 'polypeptide(L)'
;MVGGYFSVSLIVFFCVVRTSLSLSFRYHNNSEIEQILKNFTNTTTNVKTRLYKIGTSLNKLPLWAIEMTAAEEGKLGIPNVKLIGNIHGNEAVGREIILNFMDVSVERNNTSWDDTSRYIFRH
;
A
#
# COMPACT_ATOMS: atom_id res chain seq x y z
N MET A 1 24.46 -20.08 -37.56
CA MET A 1 23.41 -19.08 -37.28
C MET A 1 22.48 -19.64 -36.18
N VAL A 2 22.83 -19.49 -34.89
CA VAL A 2 22.00 -20.04 -33.78
C VAL A 2 21.95 -19.10 -32.54
N GLY A 3 22.44 -17.87 -32.67
CA GLY A 3 22.66 -16.97 -31.51
C GLY A 3 21.53 -15.99 -31.18
N GLY A 4 20.34 -16.11 -31.80
CA GLY A 4 19.25 -15.13 -31.62
C GLY A 4 18.23 -15.50 -30.54
N TYR A 5 17.90 -16.79 -30.40
CA TYR A 5 16.74 -17.22 -29.59
C TYR A 5 17.00 -17.23 -28.08
N PHE A 6 18.26 -17.34 -27.66
CA PHE A 6 18.61 -17.41 -26.23
C PHE A 6 18.48 -16.06 -25.52
N SER A 7 18.70 -14.96 -26.24
CA SER A 7 18.61 -13.60 -25.69
C SER A 7 17.16 -13.11 -25.55
N VAL A 8 16.29 -13.46 -26.49
CA VAL A 8 14.87 -13.04 -26.47
C VAL A 8 14.09 -13.77 -25.35
N SER A 9 14.41 -15.04 -25.09
CA SER A 9 13.78 -15.82 -24.00
C SER A 9 14.04 -15.22 -22.61
N LEU A 10 15.24 -14.66 -22.38
CA LEU A 10 15.62 -14.05 -21.10
C LEU A 10 14.92 -12.71 -20.85
N ILE A 11 14.68 -11.92 -21.91
CA ILE A 11 13.99 -10.62 -21.84
C ILE A 11 12.49 -10.81 -21.57
N VAL A 12 11.88 -11.89 -22.09
CA VAL A 12 10.47 -12.22 -21.82
C VAL A 12 10.28 -12.72 -20.38
N PHE A 13 11.27 -13.39 -19.79
CA PHE A 13 11.18 -13.86 -18.40
C PHE A 13 11.22 -12.71 -17.38
N PHE A 14 11.94 -11.62 -17.67
CA PHE A 14 12.03 -10.45 -16.78
C PHE A 14 10.80 -9.52 -16.83
N CYS A 15 9.92 -9.66 -17.83
CA CYS A 15 8.80 -8.75 -18.05
C CYS A 15 7.51 -9.18 -17.32
N VAL A 16 7.40 -10.44 -16.88
CA VAL A 16 6.10 -11.05 -16.51
C VAL A 16 5.75 -10.93 -15.03
N VAL A 17 6.68 -10.57 -14.13
CA VAL A 17 6.38 -10.54 -12.68
C VAL A 17 6.26 -9.11 -12.17
N ARG A 18 5.27 -8.37 -12.66
CA ARG A 18 4.64 -7.34 -11.82
C ARG A 18 3.52 -8.02 -11.06
N THR A 19 3.80 -8.53 -9.87
CA THR A 19 2.74 -8.89 -8.93
C THR A 19 2.03 -7.61 -8.51
N SER A 20 0.97 -7.24 -9.24
CA SER A 20 -0.04 -6.31 -8.71
C SER A 20 -0.63 -6.98 -7.47
N LEU A 21 -0.50 -6.33 -6.32
CA LEU A 21 -1.03 -6.82 -5.05
C LEU A 21 -2.56 -6.65 -5.03
N SER A 22 -3.28 -7.40 -5.88
CA SER A 22 -4.74 -7.32 -5.90
C SER A 22 -5.31 -7.82 -4.58
N LEU A 23 -5.82 -6.89 -3.76
CA LEU A 23 -6.39 -7.23 -2.46
C LEU A 23 -7.73 -7.97 -2.64
N SER A 24 -7.88 -9.13 -2.00
CA SER A 24 -9.15 -9.85 -2.03
C SER A 24 -10.24 -9.12 -1.24
N PHE A 25 -11.41 -8.88 -1.83
CA PHE A 25 -12.57 -8.30 -1.14
C PHE A 25 -13.18 -9.27 -0.12
N ARG A 26 -12.65 -9.26 1.10
CA ARG A 26 -13.14 -10.01 2.27
C ARG A 26 -12.73 -9.31 3.55
N TYR A 27 -13.22 -9.80 4.69
CA TYR A 27 -12.72 -9.35 5.99
C TYR A 27 -11.36 -9.95 6.30
N HIS A 28 -10.43 -9.11 6.75
CA HIS A 28 -9.10 -9.50 7.18
C HIS A 28 -8.95 -9.39 8.70
N ASN A 29 -8.28 -10.36 9.31
CA ASN A 29 -7.94 -10.29 10.72
C ASN A 29 -6.69 -9.41 10.96
N ASN A 30 -6.41 -9.10 12.22
CA ASN A 30 -5.31 -8.20 12.61
C ASN A 30 -3.92 -8.63 12.13
N SER A 31 -3.65 -9.94 12.02
CA SER A 31 -2.37 -10.48 11.55
C SER A 31 -2.27 -10.39 10.03
N GLU A 32 -3.35 -10.70 9.32
CA GLU A 32 -3.41 -10.58 7.85
C GLU A 32 -3.19 -9.12 7.43
N ILE A 33 -3.81 -8.18 8.13
CA ILE A 33 -3.65 -6.75 7.85
C ILE A 33 -2.22 -6.29 8.05
N GLU A 34 -1.56 -6.75 9.12
CA GLU A 34 -0.14 -6.43 9.33
C GLU A 34 0.72 -6.97 8.18
N GLN A 35 0.46 -8.18 7.71
CA GLN A 35 1.15 -8.76 6.56
C GLN A 35 0.87 -7.98 5.27
N ILE A 36 -0.38 -7.61 5.02
CA ILE A 36 -0.80 -6.80 3.87
C ILE A 36 -0.04 -5.47 3.87
N LEU A 37 -0.02 -4.75 5.00
CA LEU A 37 0.64 -3.44 5.09
C LEU A 37 2.17 -3.55 4.88
N LYS A 38 2.81 -4.57 5.47
CA LYS A 38 4.24 -4.84 5.27
C LYS A 38 4.55 -5.18 3.82
N ASN A 39 3.77 -6.09 3.22
CA ASN A 39 3.95 -6.51 1.84
C ASN A 39 3.73 -5.34 0.88
N PHE A 40 2.67 -4.56 1.10
CA PHE A 40 2.37 -3.37 0.32
C PHE A 40 3.52 -2.37 0.35
N THR A 41 4.07 -2.08 1.54
CA THR A 41 5.21 -1.15 1.70
C THR A 41 6.48 -1.67 1.01
N ASN A 42 6.69 -2.99 1.00
CA ASN A 42 7.89 -3.61 0.40
C ASN A 42 7.78 -3.76 -1.13
N THR A 43 6.57 -3.86 -1.68
CA THR A 43 6.33 -4.12 -3.10
C THR A 43 6.06 -2.85 -3.90
N THR A 44 5.58 -1.80 -3.24
CA THR A 44 5.27 -0.51 -3.86
C THR A 44 6.54 0.30 -4.08
N THR A 45 6.87 0.56 -5.35
CA THR A 45 8.09 1.31 -5.74
C THR A 45 7.80 2.63 -6.45
N ASN A 46 6.57 2.80 -6.94
CA ASN A 46 6.12 3.97 -7.70
C ASN A 46 5.66 5.14 -6.81
N VAL A 47 5.29 4.89 -5.56
CA VAL A 47 4.99 5.92 -4.55
C VAL A 47 5.82 5.67 -3.30
N LYS A 48 6.19 6.74 -2.58
CA LYS A 48 6.90 6.60 -1.31
C LYS A 48 5.92 6.14 -0.25
N THR A 49 6.18 4.97 0.34
CA THR A 49 5.38 4.41 1.43
C THR A 49 6.20 4.28 2.70
N ARG A 50 5.65 4.66 3.85
CA ARG A 50 6.25 4.44 5.17
C ARG A 50 5.25 3.79 6.10
N LEU A 51 5.56 2.58 6.55
CA LEU A 51 4.81 1.88 7.59
C LEU A 51 5.47 2.13 8.95
N TYR A 52 4.70 2.59 9.93
CA TYR A 52 5.19 2.81 11.28
C TYR A 52 4.14 2.47 12.33
N LYS A 53 4.63 2.13 13.52
CA LYS A 53 3.80 1.83 14.69
C LYS A 53 3.52 3.13 15.45
N ILE A 54 2.24 3.48 15.60
CA ILE A 54 1.81 4.69 16.33
C ILE A 54 1.51 4.42 17.81
N GLY A 55 1.42 3.15 18.19
CA GLY A 55 1.08 2.77 19.55
C GLY A 55 0.81 1.28 19.68
N THR A 56 0.33 0.89 20.86
CA THR A 56 -0.08 -0.47 21.17
C THR A 56 -1.48 -0.42 21.79
N SER A 57 -2.38 -1.31 21.37
CA SER A 57 -3.71 -1.43 21.98
C SER A 57 -3.64 -2.00 23.39
N LEU A 58 -4.77 -1.94 24.12
CA LEU A 58 -4.91 -2.58 25.43
C LEU A 58 -4.58 -4.08 25.41
N ASN A 59 -4.89 -4.75 24.30
CA ASN A 59 -4.60 -6.17 24.08
C ASN A 59 -3.18 -6.43 23.57
N LYS A 60 -2.26 -5.46 23.72
CA LYS A 60 -0.85 -5.55 23.30
C LYS A 60 -0.66 -5.72 21.79
N LEU A 61 -1.65 -5.38 20.96
CA LEU A 61 -1.52 -5.43 19.51
C LEU A 61 -0.94 -4.12 18.95
N PRO A 62 -0.04 -4.17 17.95
CA PRO A 62 0.48 -2.96 17.34
C PRO A 62 -0.61 -2.19 16.58
N LEU A 63 -0.61 -0.87 16.74
CA LEU A 63 -1.39 0.06 15.93
C LEU A 63 -0.52 0.54 14.77
N TRP A 64 -0.90 0.15 13.57
CA TRP A 64 -0.15 0.45 12.35
C TRP A 64 -0.69 1.72 11.67
N ALA A 65 0.21 2.56 11.20
CA ALA A 65 -0.10 3.63 10.27
C ALA A 65 0.77 3.50 9.03
N ILE A 66 0.17 3.74 7.86
CA ILE A 66 0.91 3.82 6.61
C ILE A 66 0.76 5.22 6.02
N GLU A 67 1.88 5.84 5.74
CA GLU A 67 2.00 7.07 4.96
C GLU A 67 2.28 6.69 3.51
N MET A 68 1.59 7.34 2.58
CA MET A 68 1.81 7.23 1.15
C MET A 68 1.92 8.64 0.56
N THR A 69 2.96 8.91 -0.20
CA THR A 69 3.12 10.19 -0.88
C THR A 69 3.78 10.02 -2.24
N ALA A 70 3.26 10.75 -3.23
CA ALA A 70 3.91 10.91 -4.54
C ALA A 70 4.78 12.18 -4.58
N ALA A 71 4.72 13.02 -3.54
CA ALA A 71 5.44 14.28 -3.50
C ALA A 71 6.95 14.08 -3.26
N GLU A 72 7.73 15.03 -3.79
CA GLU A 72 9.13 15.17 -3.41
C GLU A 72 9.26 15.64 -1.96
N GLU A 73 10.35 15.22 -1.32
CA GLU A 73 10.59 15.58 0.07
C GLU A 73 10.90 17.08 0.17
N GLY A 74 10.24 17.78 1.11
CA GLY A 74 10.40 19.22 1.28
C GLY A 74 9.50 20.09 0.40
N LYS A 75 8.59 19.52 -0.40
CA LYS A 75 7.60 20.28 -1.17
C LYS A 75 6.58 20.93 -0.24
N LEU A 76 6.52 22.27 -0.24
CA LEU A 76 5.56 23.05 0.54
C LEU A 76 4.21 23.13 -0.17
N GLY A 77 3.14 23.34 0.60
CA GLY A 77 1.78 23.47 0.07
C GLY A 77 1.10 22.14 -0.25
N ILE A 78 1.73 21.00 0.07
CA ILE A 78 1.13 19.68 -0.10
C ILE A 78 0.13 19.41 1.03
N PRO A 79 -1.16 19.17 0.72
CA PRO A 79 -2.15 18.85 1.73
C PRO A 79 -1.89 17.45 2.30
N ASN A 80 -2.11 17.32 3.60
CA ASN A 80 -2.03 16.04 4.30
C ASN A 80 -3.44 15.57 4.63
N VAL A 81 -3.82 14.39 4.16
CA VAL A 81 -5.14 13.78 4.44
C VAL A 81 -4.95 12.56 5.32
N LYS A 82 -5.76 12.45 6.37
CA LYS A 82 -5.78 11.33 7.31
C LYS A 82 -7.10 10.56 7.20
N LEU A 83 -7.00 9.27 6.92
CA LEU A 83 -8.11 8.32 6.94
C LEU A 83 -7.96 7.38 8.14
N ILE A 84 -9.01 7.26 8.93
CA ILE A 84 -9.06 6.38 10.10
C ILE A 84 -10.31 5.52 9.96
N GLY A 85 -10.17 4.22 10.19
CA GLY A 85 -11.29 3.28 10.22
C GLY A 85 -11.22 2.35 11.42
N ASN A 86 -12.31 1.63 11.66
CA ASN A 86 -12.41 0.61 12.71
C ASN A 86 -12.20 1.16 14.15
N ILE A 87 -12.67 2.39 14.41
CA ILE A 87 -12.60 2.97 15.77
C ILE A 87 -13.42 2.14 16.75
N HIS A 88 -14.60 1.69 16.33
CA HIS A 88 -15.35 0.66 17.03
C HIS A 88 -14.96 -0.71 16.48
N GLY A 89 -14.62 -1.65 17.36
CA GLY A 89 -14.08 -2.97 16.98
C GLY A 89 -15.02 -3.82 16.11
N ASN A 90 -16.32 -3.55 16.17
CA ASN A 90 -17.37 -4.21 15.38
C ASN A 90 -17.64 -3.54 14.02
N GLU A 91 -17.02 -2.39 13.72
CA GLU A 91 -17.18 -1.64 12.46
C GLU A 91 -16.07 -2.00 11.45
N ALA A 92 -15.97 -3.30 11.13
CA ALA A 92 -14.89 -3.84 10.28
C ALA A 92 -14.90 -3.29 8.84
N VAL A 93 -16.06 -2.84 8.34
CA VAL A 93 -16.24 -2.37 6.96
C VAL A 93 -15.32 -1.20 6.63
N GLY A 94 -15.17 -0.22 7.54
CA GLY A 94 -14.37 0.98 7.28
C GLY A 94 -12.88 0.65 7.03
N ARG A 95 -12.35 -0.35 7.74
CA ARG A 95 -10.99 -0.84 7.55
C ARG A 95 -10.79 -1.50 6.19
N GLU A 96 -11.72 -2.34 5.77
CA GLU A 96 -11.61 -3.00 4.46
C GLU A 96 -11.72 -1.98 3.33
N ILE A 97 -12.59 -0.97 3.45
CA ILE A 97 -12.66 0.13 2.48
C ILE A 97 -11.32 0.86 2.38
N ILE A 98 -10.70 1.16 3.51
CA ILE A 98 -9.41 1.86 3.55
C ILE A 98 -8.28 1.01 2.93
N LEU A 99 -8.25 -0.31 3.18
CA LEU A 99 -7.26 -1.20 2.57
C LEU A 99 -7.43 -1.29 1.05
N ASN A 100 -8.66 -1.36 0.55
CA ASN A 100 -8.93 -1.36 -0.88
C ASN A 100 -8.64 0.01 -1.53
N PHE A 101 -8.94 1.10 -0.82
CA PHE A 101 -8.61 2.46 -1.28
C PHE A 101 -7.11 2.66 -1.43
N MET A 102 -6.32 2.07 -0.53
CA MET A 102 -4.85 2.08 -0.58
C MET A 102 -4.35 1.41 -1.87
N ASP A 103 -4.82 0.20 -2.14
CA ASP A 103 -4.44 -0.60 -3.33
C ASP A 103 -4.77 0.16 -4.63
N VAL A 104 -6.03 0.59 -4.75
CA VAL A 104 -6.52 1.35 -5.91
C VAL A 104 -5.82 2.70 -6.09
N SER A 105 -5.40 3.36 -5.01
CA SER A 105 -4.67 4.64 -5.09
C SER A 105 -3.31 4.47 -5.75
N VAL A 106 -2.60 3.37 -5.44
CA VAL A 106 -1.28 3.09 -6.03
C VAL A 106 -1.40 2.63 -7.47
N GLU A 107 -2.39 1.81 -7.79
CA GLU A 107 -2.67 1.42 -9.18
C GLU A 107 -2.95 2.65 -10.06
N ARG A 108 -3.77 3.59 -9.55
CA ARG A 108 -4.11 4.84 -10.27
C ARG A 108 -2.97 5.83 -10.38
N ASN A 109 -2.04 5.88 -9.44
CA ASN A 109 -0.88 6.78 -9.51
C ASN A 109 0.09 6.45 -10.66
N ASN A 110 -0.05 5.30 -11.32
CA ASN A 110 0.62 5.06 -12.62
C ASN A 110 0.04 5.93 -13.77
N THR A 111 -1.04 6.67 -13.51
CA THR A 111 -1.71 7.56 -14.46
C THR A 111 -1.94 8.95 -13.84
N SER A 112 -0.87 9.77 -13.81
CA SER A 112 -0.94 11.24 -13.91
C SER A 112 -1.76 12.05 -12.87
N TRP A 113 -1.77 11.73 -11.56
CA TRP A 113 -2.36 12.64 -10.55
C TRP A 113 -1.55 12.84 -9.25
N ASP A 114 -1.22 14.13 -9.08
CA ASP A 114 -1.09 15.03 -7.93
C ASP A 114 -0.44 14.62 -6.59
N ASP A 115 0.38 15.56 -6.12
CA ASP A 115 1.15 15.56 -4.88
C ASP A 115 0.23 15.60 -3.64
N THR A 116 -0.35 14.47 -3.24
CA THR A 116 -1.09 14.38 -1.96
C THR A 116 -0.44 13.35 -1.05
N SER A 117 -0.07 13.78 0.16
CA SER A 117 0.36 12.88 1.23
C SER A 117 -0.88 12.33 1.95
N ARG A 118 -1.03 11.00 1.93
CA ARG A 118 -2.16 10.28 2.51
C ARG A 118 -1.67 9.42 3.67
N TYR A 119 -2.34 9.53 4.79
CA TYR A 119 -2.06 8.75 5.98
C TYR A 119 -3.26 7.88 6.30
N ILE A 120 -3.03 6.57 6.40
CA ILE A 120 -4.03 5.58 6.77
C ILE A 120 -3.70 5.09 8.17
N PHE A 121 -4.65 5.18 9.08
CA PHE A 121 -4.50 4.83 10.47
C PHE A 121 -5.42 3.66 10.83
N ARG A 122 -4.81 2.64 11.47
CA ARG A 122 -5.52 1.55 12.14
C ARG A 122 -5.67 1.87 13.62
N HIS A 123 -6.86 1.61 14.15
CA HIS A 123 -7.10 1.36 15.57
C HIS A 123 -7.33 -0.14 15.84
#